data_AF-A0A8S3J542-F1
#
_entry.id   AF-A0A8S3J542-F1
#
_cell.length_a   1.000
_cell.length_b   1.000
_cell.length_c   1.000
_cell.angle_alpha   90.00
_cell.angle_beta   90.00
_cell.angle_gamma   90.00
#
_symmetry.space_group_name_H-M   'P 1'
#
loop_
_entity.id
_entity.type
_entity.pdbx_description
1 polymer ?
#
loop_
_entity_poly.entity_id
_entity_poly.type
_entity_poly.pdbx_seq_one_letter_code
_entity_poly.pdbx_strand_id
1 'polypeptide(L)'
;MSTSFNFDYLPADVLSLSGYDFFLFIKTILGEPEANLLNNISIKSTTTLIQTEDPLDIFNYDIDDEELETLKDELSFKLKNKKFLLKPGVISGFRSLKEALKRKVDEQLTKSKGRKQQHQ
;
A
#
# COMPACT_ATOMS: atom_id res chain seq x y z
N MET A 1 -2.72 -4.88 19.76
CA MET A 1 -3.23 -6.15 19.20
C MET A 1 -2.95 -6.11 17.72
N SER A 2 -2.11 -6.99 17.17
CA SER A 2 -1.89 -7.04 15.72
C SER A 2 -3.08 -7.74 15.07
N THR A 3 -4.06 -6.97 14.60
CA THR A 3 -5.11 -7.47 13.73
C THR A 3 -4.47 -7.80 12.39
N SER A 4 -4.18 -9.08 12.14
CA SER A 4 -3.85 -9.55 10.80
C SER A 4 -5.06 -9.30 9.91
N PHE A 5 -5.01 -8.25 9.10
CA PHE A 5 -6.10 -7.96 8.17
C PHE A 5 -6.18 -9.09 7.13
N ASN A 6 -7.39 -9.59 6.89
CA ASN A 6 -7.58 -10.65 5.92
C ASN A 6 -7.69 -10.07 4.50
N PHE A 7 -6.63 -10.20 3.72
CA PHE A 7 -6.56 -9.75 2.33
C PHE A 7 -7.44 -10.56 1.35
N ASP A 8 -8.09 -11.64 1.81
CA ASP A 8 -9.01 -12.43 1.00
C ASP A 8 -10.36 -11.73 0.78
N TYR A 9 -10.69 -10.73 1.61
CA TYR A 9 -11.96 -10.01 1.57
C TYR A 9 -11.76 -8.52 1.33
N LEU A 10 -11.24 -8.17 0.14
CA LEU A 10 -11.19 -6.77 -0.30
C LEU A 10 -12.59 -6.25 -0.71
N PRO A 11 -12.92 -4.99 -0.40
CA PRO A 11 -14.16 -4.34 -0.86
C PRO A 11 -14.37 -4.44 -2.37
N ALA A 12 -15.62 -4.41 -2.83
CA ALA A 12 -15.96 -4.56 -4.24
C ALA A 12 -15.41 -3.40 -5.11
N ASP A 13 -15.40 -2.20 -4.53
CA ASP A 13 -14.97 -0.92 -5.08
C ASP A 13 -13.52 -0.57 -4.73
N VAL A 14 -12.76 -1.50 -4.14
CA VAL A 14 -11.38 -1.25 -3.67
C VAL A 14 -10.47 -0.65 -4.76
N LEU A 15 -10.69 -1.03 -6.02
CA LEU A 15 -9.90 -0.59 -7.17
C LEU A 15 -10.21 0.85 -7.62
N SER A 16 -11.34 1.42 -7.19
CA SER A 16 -11.75 2.80 -7.47
C SER A 16 -11.49 3.78 -6.33
N LEU A 17 -10.96 3.31 -5.19
CA LEU A 17 -10.70 4.18 -4.05
C LEU A 17 -9.65 5.25 -4.38
N SER A 18 -9.93 6.49 -3.96
CA SER A 18 -9.04 7.64 -4.09
C SER A 18 -9.26 8.64 -2.97
N GLY A 19 -8.29 9.52 -2.75
CA GLY A 19 -8.37 10.58 -1.74
C GLY A 19 -8.65 10.02 -0.34
N TYR A 20 -9.66 10.58 0.32
CA TYR A 20 -10.02 10.23 1.70
C TYR A 20 -10.32 8.74 1.88
N ASP A 21 -11.14 8.15 1.01
CA ASP A 21 -11.55 6.74 1.15
C ASP A 21 -10.37 5.79 0.95
N PHE A 22 -9.44 6.15 0.07
CA PHE A 22 -8.19 5.43 -0.10
C PHE A 22 -7.35 5.47 1.17
N PHE A 23 -7.13 6.65 1.77
CA PHE A 23 -6.32 6.75 2.99
C PHE A 23 -6.98 6.09 4.20
N LEU A 24 -8.30 6.19 4.34
CA LEU A 24 -9.04 5.49 5.38
C LEU A 24 -8.89 3.97 5.23
N PHE A 25 -8.96 3.47 3.99
CA PHE A 25 -8.68 2.07 3.70
C PHE A 25 -7.25 1.71 4.12
N ILE A 26 -6.21 2.42 3.66
CA ILE A 26 -4.82 2.10 4.04
C ILE A 26 -4.62 2.13 5.56
N LYS A 27 -5.16 3.14 6.25
CA LYS A 27 -5.09 3.25 7.72
C LYS A 27 -5.71 2.05 8.43
N THR A 28 -6.79 1.51 7.88
CA THR A 28 -7.47 0.32 8.42
C THR A 28 -6.66 -0.96 8.21
N ILE A 29 -5.93 -1.05 7.10
CA ILE A 29 -5.24 -2.29 6.68
C ILE A 29 -3.82 -2.35 7.22
N LEU A 30 -3.04 -1.30 6.99
CA LEU A 30 -1.60 -1.25 7.25
C LEU A 30 -1.30 -0.48 8.52
N GLY A 31 -2.02 0.61 8.75
CA GLY A 31 -1.80 1.50 9.88
C GLY A 31 -1.72 2.95 9.45
N GLU A 32 -1.80 3.83 10.45
CA GLU A 32 -1.69 5.28 10.26
C GLU A 32 -0.34 5.72 9.68
N PRO A 33 0.82 5.23 10.17
CA PRO A 33 2.12 5.60 9.61
C PRO A 33 2.24 5.26 8.12
N GLU A 34 1.74 4.10 7.70
CA GLU A 34 1.74 3.69 6.30
C GLU A 34 0.82 4.55 5.43
N ALA A 35 -0.35 4.96 5.95
CA ALA A 35 -1.24 5.87 5.25
C ALA A 35 -0.60 7.27 5.08
N ASN A 36 0.05 7.77 6.14
CA ASN A 36 0.75 9.05 6.13
C ASN A 36 1.93 9.04 5.14
N LEU A 37 2.70 7.95 5.10
CA LEU A 37 3.76 7.76 4.11
C LEU A 37 3.23 7.91 2.69
N LEU A 38 2.15 7.18 2.34
CA LEU A 38 1.58 7.26 0.99
C LEU A 38 1.09 8.67 0.65
N ASN A 39 0.52 9.39 1.61
CA ASN A 39 0.09 10.77 1.41
C ASN A 39 1.28 11.70 1.14
N ASN A 40 2.34 11.59 1.95
CA ASN A 40 3.55 12.40 1.84
C ASN A 40 4.24 12.19 0.47
N ILE A 41 4.35 10.95 -0.01
CA ILE A 41 4.88 10.64 -1.35
C ILE A 41 3.85 10.74 -2.49
N SER A 42 2.71 11.38 -2.24
CA SER A 42 1.67 11.67 -3.24
C SER A 42 1.04 10.46 -3.94
N ILE A 43 1.01 9.28 -3.29
CA ILE A 43 0.21 8.13 -3.72
C ILE A 43 -1.19 8.28 -3.12
N LYS A 44 -2.15 8.69 -3.96
CA LYS A 44 -3.50 9.13 -3.52
C LYS A 44 -4.65 8.22 -3.97
N SER A 45 -4.34 7.07 -4.55
CA SER A 45 -5.35 6.13 -5.05
C SER A 45 -4.84 4.70 -5.11
N THR A 46 -5.77 3.75 -5.15
CA THR A 46 -5.46 2.34 -5.35
C THR A 46 -4.71 2.11 -6.66
N THR A 47 -5.13 2.79 -7.74
CA THR A 47 -4.48 2.69 -9.06
C THR A 47 -3.01 3.12 -8.99
N THR A 48 -2.74 4.29 -8.42
CA THR A 48 -1.36 4.79 -8.27
C THR A 48 -0.52 3.86 -7.40
N LEU A 49 -1.09 3.30 -6.32
CA LEU A 49 -0.38 2.36 -5.44
C LEU A 49 0.00 1.05 -6.17
N ILE A 50 -0.89 0.52 -7.02
CA ILE A 50 -0.61 -0.68 -7.81
C ILE A 50 0.54 -0.43 -8.80
N GLN A 51 0.57 0.77 -9.39
CA GLN A 51 1.56 1.18 -10.40
C GLN A 51 2.93 1.53 -9.81
N THR A 52 2.99 2.09 -8.61
CA THR A 52 4.26 2.33 -7.89
C THR A 52 4.99 1.01 -7.69
N GLU A 53 6.32 0.95 -7.91
CA GLU A 53 7.10 -0.28 -7.72
C GLU A 53 7.28 -0.64 -6.24
N ASP A 54 7.82 0.28 -5.44
CA ASP A 54 7.94 0.15 -4.00
C ASP A 54 7.81 1.53 -3.32
N PRO A 55 6.71 1.80 -2.59
CA PRO A 55 6.56 3.02 -1.81
C PRO A 55 7.65 3.24 -0.76
N LEU A 56 8.28 2.17 -0.26
CA LEU A 56 9.30 2.23 0.79
C LEU A 56 10.68 2.64 0.27
N ASP A 57 10.89 2.62 -1.05
CA ASP A 57 12.17 3.01 -1.67
C ASP A 57 12.51 4.48 -1.38
N ILE A 58 11.51 5.31 -1.10
CA ILE A 58 11.72 6.72 -0.75
C ILE A 58 12.72 6.91 0.41
N PHE A 59 12.79 5.95 1.35
CA PHE A 59 13.70 6.03 2.50
C PHE A 59 15.18 5.80 2.15
N ASN A 60 15.48 5.35 0.92
CA ASN A 60 16.85 5.17 0.44
C ASN A 60 17.47 6.46 -0.13
N TYR A 61 16.67 7.52 -0.29
CA TYR A 61 17.13 8.81 -0.80
C TYR A 61 17.43 9.78 0.35
N ASP A 62 18.36 10.70 0.10
CA ASP A 62 18.71 11.79 1.01
C ASP A 62 17.79 12.97 0.71
N ILE A 63 16.68 13.06 1.44
CA ILE A 63 15.61 14.04 1.26
C ILE A 63 15.52 14.89 2.51
N ASP A 64 15.58 16.22 2.34
CA ASP A 64 15.40 17.19 3.43
C ASP A 64 13.89 17.40 3.68
N ASP A 65 13.26 16.43 4.36
CA ASP A 65 11.84 16.46 4.75
C ASP A 65 11.68 15.89 6.16
N GLU A 66 11.32 16.75 7.11
CA GLU A 66 11.18 16.41 8.54
C GLU A 66 10.03 15.42 8.82
N GLU A 67 8.94 15.52 8.06
CA GLU A 67 7.79 14.61 8.21
C GLU A 67 8.18 13.21 7.70
N LEU A 68 8.91 13.14 6.59
CA LEU A 68 9.39 11.88 6.03
C LEU A 68 10.42 11.21 6.96
N GLU A 69 11.33 11.97 7.57
CA GLU A 69 12.29 11.43 8.55
C GLU A 69 11.57 10.93 9.82
N THR A 70 10.50 11.61 10.25
CA THR A 70 9.64 11.13 11.34
C THR A 70 9.00 9.79 10.99
N LEU A 71 8.43 9.66 9.78
CA LEU A 71 7.83 8.41 9.30
C LEU A 71 8.86 7.29 9.17
N LYS A 72 10.09 7.61 8.78
CA LYS A 72 11.20 6.66 8.72
C LYS A 72 11.54 6.11 10.10
N ASP A 73 11.59 6.97 11.11
CA ASP A 73 11.79 6.56 12.51
C ASP A 73 10.63 5.68 13.02
N GLU A 74 9.39 5.99 12.64
CA GLU A 74 8.22 5.18 13.02
C GLU A 74 8.18 3.81 12.32
N LEU A 75 8.58 3.73 11.06
CA LEU A 75 8.46 2.52 10.23
C LEU A 75 9.71 1.62 10.28
N SER A 76 10.79 2.07 10.92
CA SER A 76 12.06 1.34 10.98
C SER A 76 12.58 1.13 12.40
N PHE A 77 13.64 0.34 12.52
CA PHE A 77 14.49 0.24 13.69
C PHE A 77 15.78 1.00 13.42
N LYS A 78 16.14 1.92 14.32
CA LYS A 78 17.44 2.56 14.32
C LYS A 78 18.50 1.61 14.87
N LEU A 79 19.47 1.27 14.03
CA LEU A 79 20.58 0.40 14.39
C LEU A 79 21.70 1.20 15.08
N LYS A 80 22.52 0.52 15.88
CA LYS A 80 23.64 1.15 16.62
C LYS A 80 24.64 1.90 15.72
N ASN A 81 24.77 1.49 14.46
CA ASN A 81 25.63 2.11 13.47
C ASN A 81 24.96 3.29 12.72
N LYS A 82 23.86 3.83 13.27
CA LYS A 82 23.04 4.89 12.65
C LYS A 82 22.39 4.50 11.31
N LYS A 83 22.43 3.22 10.92
CA LYS A 83 21.62 2.71 9.80
C LYS A 83 20.19 2.45 10.26
N PHE A 84 19.28 2.36 9.30
CA PHE A 84 17.89 2.02 9.52
C PHE A 84 17.59 0.63 8.97
N LEU A 85 16.70 -0.09 9.66
CA LEU A 85 16.16 -1.37 9.20
C LEU A 85 14.64 -1.29 9.22
N LEU A 86 14.00 -1.30 8.06
CA LEU A 86 12.55 -1.29 7.97
C LEU A 86 11.93 -2.45 8.74
N LYS A 87 10.85 -2.19 9.46
CA LYS A 87 10.14 -3.22 10.23
C LYS A 87 9.61 -4.29 9.25
N PRO A 88 9.85 -5.59 9.50
CA PRO A 88 9.38 -6.65 8.59
C PRO A 88 7.87 -6.64 8.35
N GLY A 89 7.08 -6.20 9.34
CA GLY A 89 5.63 -6.05 9.23
C GLY A 89 5.21 -4.99 8.19
N VAL A 90 5.97 -3.91 8.07
CA VAL A 90 5.71 -2.83 7.09
C VAL A 90 5.95 -3.34 5.68
N ILE A 91 7.10 -3.98 5.45
CA ILE A 91 7.47 -4.55 4.14
C ILE A 91 6.44 -5.59 3.69
N SER A 92 6.14 -6.55 4.57
CA SER A 92 5.19 -7.62 4.27
C SER A 92 3.76 -7.11 4.11
N GLY A 93 3.36 -6.09 4.86
CA GLY A 93 2.06 -5.43 4.75
C GLY A 93 1.85 -4.81 3.37
N PHE A 94 2.76 -3.94 2.93
CA PHE A 94 2.68 -3.32 1.59
C PHE A 94 2.69 -4.37 0.49
N ARG A 95 3.57 -5.37 0.59
CA ARG A 95 3.65 -6.46 -0.40
C ARG A 95 2.34 -7.23 -0.49
N SER A 96 1.80 -7.67 0.65
CA SER A 96 0.56 -8.45 0.70
C SER A 96 -0.63 -7.67 0.16
N LEU A 97 -0.73 -6.38 0.52
CA LEU A 97 -1.78 -5.50 0.01
C LEU A 97 -1.69 -5.37 -1.52
N LYS A 98 -0.49 -5.08 -2.06
CA LYS A 98 -0.31 -4.93 -3.50
C LYS A 98 -0.60 -6.22 -4.27
N GLU A 99 -0.18 -7.37 -3.74
CA GLU A 99 -0.49 -8.68 -4.33
C GLU A 99 -2.01 -8.91 -4.35
N ALA A 100 -2.72 -8.62 -3.26
CA ALA A 100 -4.17 -8.76 -3.18
C ALA A 100 -4.91 -7.83 -4.16
N LEU A 101 -4.48 -6.57 -4.27
CA LEU A 101 -5.03 -5.61 -5.23
C LEU A 101 -4.81 -6.06 -6.68
N LYS A 102 -3.61 -6.56 -7.01
CA LYS A 102 -3.30 -7.10 -8.36
C LYS A 102 -4.19 -8.31 -8.70
N ARG A 103 -4.35 -9.25 -7.77
CA ARG A 103 -5.30 -10.38 -7.95
C ARG A 103 -6.72 -9.90 -8.24
N LYS A 104 -7.19 -8.87 -7.54
CA LYS A 104 -8.52 -8.28 -7.77
C LYS A 104 -8.67 -7.69 -9.18
N VAL A 105 -7.62 -7.05 -9.69
CA VAL A 105 -7.58 -6.56 -11.08
C VAL A 105 -7.73 -7.73 -12.07
N ASP A 106 -6.94 -8.78 -11.89
CA ASP A 106 -6.95 -9.96 -12.75
C ASP A 106 -8.33 -10.66 -12.75
N GLU A 107 -8.98 -10.75 -11.57
CA GLU A 107 -10.36 -11.25 -11.43
C GLU A 107 -11.40 -10.41 -12.20
N GLN A 108 -11.26 -9.08 -12.21
CA GLN A 108 -12.18 -8.23 -12.98
C GLN A 108 -11.95 -8.35 -14.49
N LEU A 109 -10.69 -8.48 -14.92
CA LEU A 109 -10.33 -8.65 -16.33
C LEU A 109 -10.82 -9.99 -16.89
N THR A 110 -10.68 -11.06 -16.13
CA THR A 110 -11.16 -12.41 -16.52
C THR A 110 -12.69 -12.46 -16.62
N LYS A 111 -13.42 -11.89 -15.66
CA LYS A 111 -14.90 -11.77 -15.72
C LYS A 111 -15.38 -10.97 -16.93
N SER A 112 -14.66 -9.91 -17.29
CA SER A 112 -14.99 -9.06 -18.44
C SER A 112 -14.77 -9.77 -19.79
N LYS A 113 -13.78 -10.66 -19.88
CA LYS A 113 -13.52 -11.47 -21.08
C LYS A 113 -14.56 -12.58 -21.27
N GLY A 114 -15.01 -13.23 -20.20
CA GLY A 114 -16.04 -14.29 -20.26
C GLY A 114 -17.40 -13.79 -20.77
N ARG A 115 -17.78 -12.54 -20.48
CA ARG A 115 -19.03 -11.94 -20.96
C ARG A 115 -19.06 -11.65 -22.46
N LYS A 116 -17.90 -11.48 -23.12
CA LYS A 116 -17.85 -11.21 -24.57
C LYS A 116 -18.09 -12.45 -25.44
N GLN A 117 -17.92 -13.67 -24.90
CA GLN A 117 -18.08 -14.91 -25.67
C GLN A 117 -19.50 -15.52 -25.60
N GLN A 118 -20.38 -15.04 -24.72
CA GLN A 118 -21.76 -15.54 -24.61
C GLN A 118 -22.79 -14.73 -25.43
N HIS A 119 -22.34 -13.74 -26.20
CA HIS A 119 -23.19 -12.88 -27.03
C HIS A 119 -22.86 -12.97 -28.53
N GLN A 120 -22.30 -14.11 -28.98
CA GLN A 120 -22.15 -14.46 -30.39
C GLN A 120 -22.96 -15.72 -30.71
#